data_AF-A0A8K0CPB5-F1
#
_entry.id   AF-A0A8K0CPB5-F1
#
_cell.length_a   1.000
_cell.length_b   1.000
_cell.length_c   1.000
_cell.angle_alpha   90.00
_cell.angle_beta   90.00
_cell.angle_gamma   90.00
#
_symmetry.space_group_name_H-M   'P 1'
#
loop_
_entity.id
_entity.type
_entity.pdbx_description
1 polymer ?
#
loop_
_entity_poly.entity_id
_entity_poly.type
_entity_poly.pdbx_seq_one_letter_code
_entity_poly.pdbx_strand_id
1 'polypeptide(L)'
;GLRKAILLGILGTTIGAWIKVASVSPDRFWLVILGQGIVGSSEVFMLGIPPKLAAVWFGPKEISSACSIGVFGTQLGIATGFLLPPMIVNSQAKSEVEHGLYTMLIGVAVVNTVLLVILFV
;
A
#
# COMPACT_ATOMS: atom_id res chain seq x y z
N GLY A 1 16.94 11.78 6.38
CA GLY A 1 16.85 10.90 7.55
C GLY A 1 15.80 9.82 7.32
N LEU A 2 16.00 8.61 7.85
CA LEU A 2 15.17 7.43 7.59
C LEU A 2 13.68 7.67 7.85
N ARG A 3 13.30 8.25 9.00
CA ARG A 3 11.91 8.59 9.34
C ARG A 3 11.23 9.51 8.31
N LYS A 4 11.94 10.53 7.80
CA LYS A 4 11.39 11.46 6.80
C LYS A 4 11.10 10.78 5.46
N ALA A 5 11.97 9.84 5.05
CA ALA A 5 11.75 9.07 3.82
C ALA A 5 10.55 8.12 3.95
N ILE A 6 10.42 7.45 5.09
CA ILE A 6 9.27 6.59 5.42
C ILE A 6 7.98 7.41 5.39
N LEU A 7 7.96 8.57 6.07
CA LEU A 7 6.80 9.46 6.13
C LEU A 7 6.39 9.98 4.75
N LEU A 8 7.33 10.39 3.91
CA LEU A 8 7.04 10.81 2.53
C LEU A 8 6.46 9.68 1.69
N GLY A 9 7.01 8.46 1.82
CA GLY A 9 6.50 7.29 1.13
C GLY A 9 5.06 6.98 1.54
N ILE A 10 4.79 6.81 2.84
CA ILE A 10 3.45 6.44 3.32
C ILE A 10 2.41 7.53 3.05
N LEU A 11 2.80 8.82 3.10
CA LEU A 11 1.92 9.94 2.81
C LEU A 11 1.51 9.97 1.33
N GLY A 12 2.46 9.78 0.41
CA GLY A 12 2.17 9.66 -1.01
C GLY A 12 1.31 8.43 -1.34
N THR A 13 1.60 7.26 -0.73
CA THR A 13 0.78 6.05 -0.88
C THR A 13 -0.65 6.26 -0.35
N THR A 14 -0.82 7.00 0.74
CA THR A 14 -2.15 7.33 1.31
C THR A 14 -2.94 8.24 0.39
N ILE A 15 -2.32 9.32 -0.12
CA ILE A 15 -2.95 10.23 -1.10
C ILE A 15 -3.39 9.45 -2.34
N GLY A 16 -2.50 8.63 -2.91
CA GLY A 16 -2.82 7.83 -4.08
C GLY A 16 -3.93 6.79 -3.83
N ALA A 17 -4.02 6.23 -2.62
CA ALA A 17 -5.12 5.34 -2.23
C ALA A 17 -6.48 6.06 -2.19
N TRP A 18 -6.55 7.25 -1.58
CA TRP A 18 -7.77 8.06 -1.54
C TRP A 18 -8.21 8.53 -2.93
N ILE A 19 -7.27 8.87 -3.81
CA ILE A 19 -7.58 9.18 -5.22
C ILE A 19 -8.22 7.99 -5.92
N LYS A 20 -7.72 6.77 -5.67
CA LYS A 20 -8.32 5.54 -6.20
C LYS A 20 -9.73 5.27 -5.64
N VAL A 21 -10.02 5.62 -4.39
CA VAL A 21 -11.41 5.51 -3.86
C VAL A 21 -12.38 6.38 -4.67
N ALA A 22 -11.96 7.58 -5.08
CA ALA A 22 -12.79 8.50 -5.88
C ALA A 22 -12.98 8.07 -7.35
N SER A 23 -12.25 7.05 -7.81
CA SER A 23 -12.23 6.59 -9.21
C SER A 23 -13.15 5.41 -9.50
N VAL A 24 -14.02 5.04 -8.57
CA VAL A 24 -14.91 3.86 -8.68
C VAL A 24 -15.90 3.98 -9.84
N SER A 25 -16.28 5.19 -10.22
CA SER A 25 -17.15 5.41 -11.38
C SER A 25 -16.45 5.01 -12.69
N PRO A 26 -17.11 4.29 -13.61
CA PRO A 26 -16.52 3.81 -14.87
C PRO A 26 -15.88 4.91 -15.74
N ASP A 27 -16.44 6.11 -15.72
CA ASP A 27 -15.97 7.26 -16.51
C ASP A 27 -14.69 7.92 -15.95
N ARG A 28 -14.19 7.44 -14.81
CA ARG A 28 -13.08 8.08 -14.06
C ARG A 28 -11.83 7.21 -13.98
N PHE A 29 -11.64 6.30 -14.92
CA PHE A 29 -10.47 5.43 -14.96
C PHE A 29 -9.13 6.19 -14.93
N TRP A 30 -9.08 7.40 -15.50
CA TRP A 30 -7.88 8.25 -15.44
C TRP A 30 -7.44 8.56 -14.00
N LEU A 31 -8.38 8.67 -13.05
CA LEU A 31 -8.05 8.86 -11.64
C LEU A 31 -7.35 7.63 -11.03
N VAL A 32 -7.65 6.42 -11.50
CA VAL A 32 -6.93 5.20 -11.09
C VAL A 32 -5.47 5.31 -11.50
N ILE A 33 -5.22 5.69 -12.76
CA ILE A 33 -3.87 5.81 -13.32
C ILE A 33 -3.08 6.90 -12.57
N LEU A 34 -3.71 8.05 -12.32
CA LEU A 34 -3.12 9.13 -11.54
C LEU A 34 -2.75 8.65 -10.12
N GLY A 35 -3.71 8.03 -9.42
CA GLY A 35 -3.50 7.53 -8.06
C GLY A 35 -2.41 6.47 -8.00
N GLN A 36 -2.37 5.55 -8.97
CA GLN A 36 -1.34 4.53 -9.05
C GLN A 36 0.04 5.09 -9.41
N GLY A 37 0.11 6.13 -10.25
CA GLY A 37 1.35 6.85 -10.53
C GLY A 37 1.94 7.48 -9.27
N ILE A 38 1.10 8.11 -8.44
CA ILE A 38 1.52 8.68 -7.15
C ILE A 38 2.04 7.57 -6.21
N VAL A 39 1.30 6.47 -6.08
CA VAL A 39 1.74 5.31 -5.27
C VAL A 39 3.09 4.79 -5.75
N GLY A 40 3.25 4.54 -7.05
CA GLY A 40 4.50 4.02 -7.61
C GLY A 40 5.69 4.95 -7.41
N SER A 41 5.48 6.27 -7.55
CA SER A 41 6.53 7.25 -7.24
C SER A 41 6.92 7.27 -5.75
N SER A 42 5.97 6.93 -4.87
CA SER A 42 6.17 6.91 -3.42
C SER A 42 6.91 5.64 -2.96
N GLU A 43 6.71 4.52 -3.64
CA GLU A 43 7.39 3.24 -3.35
C GLU A 43 8.91 3.31 -3.53
N VAL A 44 9.41 4.24 -4.35
CA VAL A 44 10.86 4.47 -4.52
C VAL A 44 11.51 4.84 -3.18
N PHE A 45 10.81 5.58 -2.32
CA PHE A 45 11.29 5.91 -0.98
C PHE A 45 11.27 4.70 -0.03
N MET A 46 10.47 3.67 -0.33
CA MET A 46 10.29 2.50 0.52
C MET A 46 11.26 1.36 0.24
N LEU A 47 11.74 1.21 -1.00
CA LEU A 47 12.62 0.11 -1.42
C LEU A 47 13.87 -0.08 -0.54
N GLY A 48 14.43 1.01 -0.02
CA GLY A 48 15.64 0.99 0.79
C GLY A 48 15.43 0.90 2.30
N ILE A 49 14.19 0.82 2.79
CA ILE A 49 13.89 0.86 4.23
C ILE A 49 14.35 -0.41 4.96
N PRO A 50 14.05 -1.64 4.51
CA PRO A 50 14.27 -2.84 5.35
C PRO A 50 15.73 -3.03 5.80
N PRO A 51 16.75 -2.91 4.93
CA PRO A 51 18.15 -3.04 5.35
C PRO A 51 18.58 -1.91 6.28
N LYS A 52 18.11 -0.68 6.02
CA LYS A 52 18.47 0.51 6.82
C LYS A 52 17.83 0.47 8.20
N LEU A 53 16.58 0.01 8.29
CA LEU A 53 15.87 -0.14 9.56
C LEU A 53 16.47 -1.28 10.37
N ALA A 54 16.75 -2.42 9.72
CA ALA A 54 17.37 -3.57 10.37
C ALA A 54 18.74 -3.22 10.97
N ALA A 55 19.57 -2.46 10.25
CA ALA A 55 20.90 -2.06 10.72
C ALA A 55 20.89 -1.08 11.89
N VAL A 56 19.79 -0.34 12.11
CA VAL A 56 19.67 0.63 13.22
C VAL A 56 19.11 -0.02 14.48
N TRP A 57 18.26 -1.04 14.33
CA TRP A 57 17.55 -1.68 15.46
C TRP A 57 18.12 -3.04 15.89
N PHE A 58 18.80 -3.77 15.00
CA PHE A 58 19.28 -5.13 15.27
C PHE A 58 20.80 -5.22 15.22
N GLY A 59 21.36 -6.13 16.02
CA GLY A 59 22.79 -6.40 16.05
C GLY A 59 23.29 -7.08 14.77
N PRO A 60 24.61 -7.04 14.46
CA PRO A 60 25.17 -7.47 13.17
C PRO A 60 24.80 -8.89 12.73
N LYS A 61 24.56 -9.79 13.68
CA LYS A 61 24.19 -11.19 13.43
C LYS A 61 22.72 -11.37 13.06
N GLU A 62 21.84 -10.44 13.41
CA GLU A 62 20.38 -10.55 13.26
C GLU A 62 19.82 -9.66 12.15
N ILE A 63 20.62 -8.74 11.60
CA ILE A 63 20.22 -7.83 10.51
C ILE A 63 19.69 -8.62 9.30
N SER A 64 20.36 -9.71 8.92
CA SER A 64 19.96 -10.54 7.77
C SER A 64 18.58 -11.16 7.99
N SER A 65 18.35 -11.77 9.16
CA SER A 65 17.07 -12.36 9.53
C SER A 65 15.95 -11.31 9.60
N ALA A 66 16.20 -10.16 10.24
CA ALA A 66 15.23 -9.07 10.32
C ALA A 66 14.88 -8.50 8.93
N CYS A 67 15.87 -8.37 8.05
CA CYS A 67 15.65 -7.94 6.67
C CYS A 67 14.82 -8.97 5.88
N SER A 68 15.16 -10.26 5.98
CA SER A 68 14.41 -11.34 5.31
C SER A 68 12.95 -11.40 5.75
N ILE A 69 12.66 -11.20 7.04
CA ILE A 69 11.28 -11.10 7.55
C ILE A 69 10.56 -9.90 6.93
N GLY A 70 11.23 -8.74 6.84
CA GLY A 70 10.67 -7.56 6.18
C GLY A 70 10.34 -7.78 4.71
N VAL A 71 11.23 -8.42 3.95
CA VAL A 71 10.99 -8.76 2.53
C VAL A 71 9.87 -9.80 2.39
N PHE A 72 9.81 -10.77 3.29
CA PHE A 72 8.74 -11.77 3.30
C PHE A 72 7.36 -11.14 3.53
N GLY A 73 7.27 -10.14 4.42
CA GLY A 73 6.04 -9.36 4.63
C GLY A 73 5.53 -8.71 3.34
N THR A 74 6.42 -8.14 2.52
CA THR A 74 6.05 -7.59 1.20
C THR A 74 5.49 -8.68 0.28
N GLN A 75 6.11 -9.86 0.25
CA GLN A 75 5.65 -10.97 -0.58
C GLN A 75 4.26 -11.47 -0.18
N LEU A 76 3.99 -11.56 1.13
CA LEU A 76 2.67 -11.88 1.66
C LEU A 76 1.62 -10.82 1.31
N GLY A 77 1.99 -9.53 1.38
CA GLY A 77 1.13 -8.43 0.96
C GLY A 77 0.73 -8.53 -0.52
N ILE A 78 1.69 -8.85 -1.40
CA ILE A 78 1.44 -9.06 -2.83
C ILE A 78 0.49 -10.24 -3.05
N ALA A 79 0.73 -11.38 -2.38
CA ALA A 79 -0.14 -12.55 -2.48
C ALA A 79 -1.58 -12.24 -2.04
N THR A 80 -1.72 -11.51 -0.93
CA THR A 80 -3.03 -11.06 -0.42
C THR A 80 -3.70 -10.10 -1.40
N GLY A 81 -2.95 -9.18 -2.00
CA GLY A 81 -3.44 -8.25 -3.01
C GLY A 81 -3.92 -8.91 -4.31
N PHE A 82 -3.44 -10.11 -4.63
CA PHE A 82 -3.96 -10.91 -5.75
C PHE A 82 -5.19 -11.75 -5.36
N LEU A 83 -5.29 -12.20 -4.11
CA LEU A 83 -6.39 -13.06 -3.64
C LEU A 83 -7.65 -12.29 -3.25
N LEU A 84 -7.50 -11.11 -2.62
CA LEU A 84 -8.65 -10.35 -2.13
C LEU A 84 -9.58 -9.81 -3.22
N PRO A 85 -9.11 -9.23 -4.34
CA PRO A 85 -10.01 -8.68 -5.35
C PRO A 85 -10.97 -9.72 -5.96
N PRO A 86 -10.53 -10.92 -6.39
CA PRO A 86 -11.42 -11.95 -6.90
C PRO A 86 -12.40 -12.50 -5.86
N MET A 87 -12.01 -12.53 -4.57
CA MET A 87 -12.89 -13.00 -3.50
C MET A 87 -14.00 -11.99 -3.17
N ILE A 88 -13.69 -10.69 -3.24
CA ILE A 88 -14.62 -9.60 -2.92
C ILE A 88 -15.50 -9.25 -4.14
N VAL A 89 -14.95 -9.37 -5.35
CA VAL A 89 -15.61 -9.04 -6.62
C VAL A 89 -15.95 -10.34 -7.37
N ASN A 90 -16.95 -11.09 -6.89
CA ASN A 90 -17.37 -12.37 -7.46
C ASN A 90 -18.77 -12.31 -8.10
N SER A 91 -19.04 -11.27 -8.88
CA SER A 91 -20.37 -11.04 -9.45
C SER A 91 -20.32 -10.64 -10.92
N GLN A 92 -21.29 -11.13 -11.71
CA GLN A 92 -21.44 -10.78 -13.13
C GLN A 92 -22.23 -9.45 -13.34
N ALA A 93 -22.91 -8.95 -12.31
CA ALA A 93 -23.67 -7.70 -12.37
C ALA A 93 -22.74 -6.48 -12.17
N LYS A 94 -22.80 -5.50 -13.10
CA LYS A 94 -21.96 -4.29 -13.07
C LYS A 94 -22.09 -3.49 -11.77
N SER A 95 -23.30 -3.41 -11.20
CA SER A 95 -23.56 -2.70 -9.93
C SER A 95 -22.90 -3.36 -8.72
N GLU A 96 -22.83 -4.69 -8.70
CA GLU A 96 -22.18 -5.44 -7.62
C GLU A 96 -20.65 -5.34 -7.72
N VAL A 97 -20.12 -5.31 -8.96
CA VAL A 97 -18.69 -5.09 -9.21
C VAL A 97 -18.24 -3.70 -8.72
N GLU A 98 -19.03 -2.67 -8.99
CA GLU A 98 -18.74 -1.30 -8.53
C GLU A 98 -18.70 -1.23 -7.00
N HIS A 99 -19.68 -1.85 -6.33
CA HIS A 99 -19.75 -1.88 -4.87
C HIS A 99 -18.60 -2.69 -4.24
N GLY A 100 -18.26 -3.84 -4.80
CA GLY A 100 -17.13 -4.66 -4.36
C GLY A 100 -15.78 -3.94 -4.52
N LEU A 101 -15.59 -3.26 -5.66
CA LEU A 101 -14.40 -2.47 -5.92
C LEU A 101 -14.30 -1.27 -4.96
N TYR A 102 -15.40 -0.57 -4.70
CA TYR A 102 -15.44 0.51 -3.71
C TYR A 102 -15.06 0.01 -2.32
N THR A 103 -15.64 -1.11 -1.89
CA THR A 103 -15.36 -1.72 -0.57
C THR A 103 -13.89 -2.10 -0.43
N MET A 104 -13.28 -2.64 -1.49
CA MET A 104 -11.86 -2.98 -1.47
C MET A 104 -10.97 -1.72 -1.41
N LEU A 105 -11.27 -0.70 -2.22
CA LEU A 105 -10.48 0.53 -2.30
C LEU A 105 -10.57 1.35 -1.02
N ILE A 106 -11.77 1.48 -0.42
CA ILE A 106 -11.93 2.17 0.86
C ILE A 106 -11.19 1.42 1.98
N GLY A 107 -11.24 0.09 1.97
CA GLY A 107 -10.48 -0.73 2.92
C GLY A 107 -8.98 -0.44 2.86
N VAL A 108 -8.40 -0.44 1.65
CA VAL A 108 -6.98 -0.10 1.45
C VAL A 108 -6.66 1.33 1.89
N ALA A 109 -7.53 2.31 1.58
CA ALA A 109 -7.32 3.69 1.98
C ALA A 109 -7.35 3.89 3.50
N VAL A 110 -8.28 3.20 4.19
CA VAL A 110 -8.35 3.22 5.66
C VAL A 110 -7.11 2.60 6.28
N VAL A 111 -6.67 1.43 5.82
CA VAL A 111 -5.44 0.78 6.32
C VAL A 111 -4.22 1.70 6.14
N ASN A 112 -4.04 2.29 4.97
CA ASN A 112 -2.94 3.24 4.72
C ASN A 112 -3.02 4.47 5.63
N THR A 113 -4.22 5.00 5.87
CA THR A 113 -4.41 6.16 6.75
C THR A 113 -4.07 5.82 8.19
N VAL A 114 -4.47 4.65 8.69
CA VAL A 114 -4.10 4.17 10.03
C VAL A 114 -2.58 4.03 10.15
N LEU A 115 -1.92 3.43 9.16
CA LEU A 115 -0.46 3.30 9.13
C LEU A 115 0.24 4.67 9.11
N LEU A 116 -0.28 5.63 8.35
CA LEU A 116 0.23 7.00 8.32
C LEU A 116 0.16 7.64 9.72
N VAL A 117 -0.97 7.51 10.42
CA VAL A 117 -1.13 8.04 11.79
C VAL A 117 -0.15 7.37 12.75
N ILE A 118 -0.01 6.04 12.70
CA ILE A 118 0.91 5.29 13.57
C ILE A 118 2.37 5.73 13.34
N LEU A 119 2.78 5.96 12.10
CA LEU A 119 4.15 6.38 11.78
C LEU A 119 4.41 7.87 12.09
N PHE A 120 3.35 8.67 12.11
CA PHE A 120 3.42 10.09 12.43
C PHE A 120 3.65 10.34 13.92
N VAL A 121 2.97 9.57 14.79
CA VAL A 121 3.21 9.56 16.24
C VAL A 121 4.63 9.05 16.52
#